data_AF-A0A087YAM4-F1
#
_entry.id   AF-A0A087YAM4-F1
#
_cell.length_a   1.000
_cell.length_b   1.000
_cell.length_c   1.000
_cell.angle_alpha   90.00
_cell.angle_beta   90.00
_cell.angle_gamma   90.00
#
_symmetry.space_group_name_H-M   'P 1'
#
loop_
_entity.id
_entity.type
_entity.pdbx_description
1 polymer ?
#
loop_
_entity_poly.entity_id
_entity_poly.type
_entity_poly.pdbx_seq_one_letter_code
_entity_poly.pdbx_strand_id
1 'polypeptide(L)'
;LDTAQQKMRAGAEEAESSGYQRVVLKNASPHHYLKVRLVLEDESARVSAIDLKTFITSCLRSLFGEVGAALNVDVLKYDEETLTALLRVPSRGLVKLWSSLTLQGFYQNRACAFRVLQVSPFLLALTGNSRDLQLD
;
A
#
# COMPACT_ATOMS: atom_id res chain seq x y z
N LEU A 1 -45.85 32.19 -47.64
CA LEU A 1 -45.89 31.56 -46.30
C LEU A 1 -46.27 30.08 -46.49
N ASP A 2 -45.74 29.41 -47.53
CA ASP A 2 -44.48 28.62 -47.52
C ASP A 2 -44.45 27.64 -46.34
N THR A 3 -45.12 26.48 -46.45
CA THR A 3 -44.79 25.27 -47.24
C THR A 3 -43.58 24.51 -46.66
N ALA A 4 -43.91 23.32 -46.15
CA ALA A 4 -43.18 22.06 -46.14
C ALA A 4 -41.64 22.03 -46.31
N GLN A 5 -41.05 21.23 -45.42
CA GLN A 5 -39.92 20.31 -45.68
C GLN A 5 -38.48 20.85 -45.78
N GLN A 6 -37.60 20.05 -45.19
CA GLN A 6 -36.24 19.74 -45.66
C GLN A 6 -35.07 20.62 -45.19
N LYS A 7 -34.44 20.20 -44.07
CA LYS A 7 -33.01 19.80 -43.98
C LYS A 7 -32.71 19.49 -42.51
N MET A 8 -32.88 18.25 -42.02
CA MET A 8 -31.94 17.14 -42.17
C MET A 8 -30.47 17.55 -42.13
N ARG A 9 -29.76 17.05 -41.09
CA ARG A 9 -28.32 16.75 -41.01
C ARG A 9 -27.42 17.99 -40.97
N ALA A 10 -26.33 18.08 -40.21
CA ALA A 10 -25.46 17.21 -39.41
C ALA A 10 -24.56 18.19 -38.61
N GLY A 11 -23.85 17.91 -37.52
CA GLY A 11 -23.60 16.72 -36.70
C GLY A 11 -23.34 17.24 -35.25
N ALA A 12 -23.38 16.44 -34.18
CA ALA A 12 -22.67 15.18 -34.05
C ALA A 12 -21.27 15.25 -34.69
N GLU A 13 -20.51 16.30 -34.38
CA GLU A 13 -19.06 16.12 -34.28
C GLU A 13 -18.80 15.51 -32.90
N GLU A 14 -19.10 14.21 -32.79
CA GLU A 14 -18.11 13.29 -32.22
C GLU A 14 -16.83 13.55 -33.00
N ALA A 15 -16.05 14.55 -32.57
CA ALA A 15 -14.67 14.64 -32.97
C ALA A 15 -14.05 13.37 -32.41
N GLU A 16 -13.96 12.35 -33.25
CA GLU A 16 -13.11 11.19 -33.04
C GLU A 16 -11.80 11.73 -32.49
N SER A 17 -11.55 11.48 -31.21
CA SER A 17 -10.31 11.85 -30.56
C SER A 17 -9.19 10.95 -31.06
N SER A 18 -8.89 11.05 -32.36
CA SER A 18 -7.73 10.45 -33.03
C SER A 18 -6.42 11.18 -32.67
N GLY A 19 -6.45 12.00 -31.61
CA GLY A 19 -5.29 12.68 -31.07
C GLY A 19 -4.49 11.74 -30.17
N TYR A 20 -3.31 11.33 -30.62
CA TYR A 20 -2.34 10.68 -29.75
C TYR A 20 -1.87 11.65 -28.66
N GLN A 21 -2.08 11.30 -27.39
CA GLN A 21 -1.60 12.07 -26.25
C GLN A 21 -0.53 11.30 -25.48
N ARG A 22 0.68 11.85 -25.43
CA ARG A 22 1.77 11.35 -24.58
C ARG A 22 1.76 12.11 -23.26
N VAL A 23 1.42 11.41 -22.17
CA VAL A 23 1.51 11.96 -20.81
C VAL A 23 2.62 11.26 -20.05
N VAL A 24 3.55 12.03 -19.49
CA VAL A 24 4.62 11.52 -18.63
C VAL A 24 4.38 12.04 -17.23
N LEU A 25 4.15 11.14 -16.29
CA LEU A 25 3.96 11.50 -14.89
C LEU A 25 5.22 11.14 -14.10
N LYS A 26 5.75 12.11 -13.35
CA LYS A 26 6.90 11.90 -12.45
C LYS A 26 6.38 11.71 -11.03
N ASN A 27 6.77 10.61 -10.37
CA ASN A 27 6.39 10.27 -8.99
C ASN A 27 4.87 10.32 -8.74
N ALA A 28 4.08 9.82 -9.69
CA ALA A 28 2.62 9.85 -9.60
C ALA A 28 2.03 9.01 -8.46
N SER A 29 2.80 8.12 -7.83
CA SER A 29 2.26 7.28 -6.76
C SER A 29 2.25 8.02 -5.41
N PRO A 30 1.07 8.35 -4.86
CA PRO A 30 0.97 8.98 -3.55
C PRO A 30 1.24 8.01 -2.39
N HIS A 31 1.21 6.70 -2.66
CA HIS A 31 1.32 5.65 -1.66
C HIS A 31 2.41 4.64 -2.00
N HIS A 32 2.96 4.04 -0.96
CA HIS A 32 3.84 2.89 -1.04
C HIS A 32 3.22 1.73 -0.27
N TYR A 33 3.52 0.54 -0.75
CA TYR A 33 3.03 -0.71 -0.21
C TYR A 33 4.20 -1.52 0.30
N LEU A 34 4.06 -2.07 1.50
CA LEU A 34 5.06 -2.93 2.12
C LEU A 34 4.42 -4.27 2.46
N LYS A 35 5.04 -5.35 1.98
CA LYS A 35 4.78 -6.70 2.48
C LYS A 35 5.73 -6.96 3.64
N VAL A 36 5.18 -7.13 4.84
CA VAL A 36 5.95 -7.36 6.06
C VAL A 36 5.53 -8.68 6.68
N ARG A 37 6.47 -9.38 7.29
CA ARG A 37 6.23 -10.58 8.09
C ARG A 37 6.65 -10.31 9.52
N LEU A 38 5.76 -10.55 10.45
CA LEU A 38 6.07 -10.53 11.88
C LEU A 38 6.64 -11.89 12.27
N VAL A 39 7.82 -11.89 12.89
CA VAL A 39 8.45 -13.08 13.46
C VAL A 39 8.39 -12.93 14.97
N LEU A 40 7.70 -13.85 15.63
CA LEU A 40 7.60 -13.96 17.07
C LEU A 40 8.45 -15.12 17.54
N GLU A 41 8.99 -15.02 18.75
CA GLU A 41 9.70 -16.13 19.40
C GLU A 41 8.79 -17.34 19.66
N ASP A 42 7.51 -17.09 19.92
CA ASP A 42 6.49 -18.12 20.14
C ASP A 42 5.64 -18.29 18.88
N GLU A 43 5.79 -19.42 18.20
CA GLU A 43 5.07 -19.75 16.96
C GLU A 43 3.56 -19.96 17.19
N SER A 44 3.13 -20.18 18.44
CA SER A 44 1.71 -20.32 18.77
C SER A 44 0.99 -18.99 18.98
N ALA A 45 1.74 -17.89 19.04
CA ALA A 45 1.21 -16.56 19.28
C ALA A 45 0.42 -16.06 18.06
N ARG A 46 -0.91 -16.09 18.18
CA ARG A 46 -1.79 -15.47 17.20
C ARG A 46 -1.91 -13.98 17.51
N VAL A 47 -1.59 -13.17 16.52
CA VAL A 47 -1.80 -11.71 16.56
C VAL A 47 -2.97 -11.43 15.65
N SER A 48 -4.02 -10.74 16.12
CA SER A 48 -5.13 -10.36 15.25
C SER A 48 -4.75 -9.17 14.35
N ALA A 49 -5.52 -8.93 13.28
CA ALA A 49 -5.33 -7.76 12.44
C ALA A 49 -5.41 -6.43 13.22
N ILE A 50 -6.27 -6.39 14.25
CA ILE A 50 -6.48 -5.21 15.11
C ILE A 50 -5.25 -5.00 16.00
N ASP A 51 -4.74 -6.08 16.59
CA ASP A 51 -3.56 -6.05 17.44
C ASP A 51 -2.33 -5.63 16.64
N LEU A 52 -2.17 -6.15 15.42
CA LEU A 52 -1.09 -5.75 14.54
C LEU A 52 -1.16 -4.26 14.21
N LYS A 53 -2.35 -3.73 13.87
CA LYS A 53 -2.51 -2.30 13.57
C LYS A 53 -2.17 -1.43 14.79
N THR A 54 -2.65 -1.83 15.96
CA THR A 54 -2.34 -1.15 17.22
C THR A 54 -0.85 -1.20 17.51
N PHE A 55 -0.22 -2.35 17.25
CA PHE A 55 1.21 -2.53 17.44
C PHE A 55 2.04 -1.67 16.50
N ILE A 56 1.71 -1.60 15.21
CA ILE A 56 2.37 -0.71 14.25
C ILE A 56 2.24 0.76 14.72
N THR A 57 1.06 1.13 15.21
CA THR A 57 0.79 2.47 15.74
C THR A 57 1.65 2.76 16.97
N SER A 58 1.84 1.77 17.87
CA SER A 58 2.73 1.93 19.03
C SER A 58 4.20 2.00 18.64
N CYS A 59 4.65 1.27 17.60
CA CYS A 59 6.02 1.36 17.08
C CYS A 59 6.31 2.79 16.59
N LEU A 60 5.38 3.35 15.80
CA LEU A 60 5.46 4.72 15.30
C LEU A 60 5.44 5.74 16.45
N ARG A 61 4.58 5.53 17.45
CA ARG A 61 4.54 6.36 18.67
C ARG A 61 5.88 6.33 19.41
N SER A 62 6.46 5.14 19.59
CA SER A 62 7.68 4.99 20.38
C SER A 62 8.89 5.67 19.74
N LEU A 63 8.98 5.66 18.39
CA LEU A 63 10.14 6.21 17.70
C LEU A 63 9.97 7.68 17.28
N PHE A 64 8.75 8.09 16.90
CA PHE A 64 8.45 9.41 16.33
C PHE A 64 7.44 10.23 17.15
N GLY A 65 7.02 9.74 18.33
CA GLY A 65 6.03 10.40 19.19
C GLY A 65 4.60 10.33 18.63
N GLU A 66 3.69 11.07 19.27
CA GLU A 66 2.26 11.10 18.88
C GLU A 66 2.04 11.56 17.44
N VAL A 67 2.88 12.47 16.93
CA VAL A 67 2.82 12.92 15.53
C VAL A 67 3.13 11.78 14.56
N GLY A 68 4.05 10.89 14.94
CA GLY A 68 4.34 9.68 14.16
C GLY A 68 3.19 8.68 14.18
N ALA A 69 2.55 8.51 15.34
CA ALA A 69 1.39 7.63 15.51
C ALA A 69 0.17 8.08 14.68
N ALA A 70 0.04 9.37 14.43
CA ALA A 70 -1.00 9.95 13.57
C ALA A 70 -0.76 9.72 12.06
N LEU A 71 0.32 9.03 11.67
CA LEU A 71 0.55 8.65 10.27
C LEU A 71 -0.52 7.66 9.80
N ASN A 72 -1.21 7.99 8.71
CA ASN A 72 -2.20 7.10 8.10
C ASN A 72 -1.51 5.86 7.53
N VAL A 73 -1.56 4.75 8.28
CA VAL A 73 -1.09 3.43 7.85
C VAL A 73 -2.30 2.49 7.82
N ASP A 74 -2.51 1.89 6.66
CA ASP A 74 -3.61 0.95 6.45
C ASP A 74 -3.07 -0.47 6.29
N VAL A 75 -3.71 -1.43 6.96
CA VAL A 75 -3.48 -2.87 6.75
C VAL A 75 -4.48 -3.32 5.69
N LEU A 76 -4.00 -3.62 4.48
CA LEU A 76 -4.85 -4.01 3.34
C LEU A 76 -5.21 -5.49 3.36
N LYS A 77 -4.23 -6.32 3.72
CA LYS A 77 -4.38 -7.77 3.83
C LYS A 77 -3.55 -8.23 5.00
N TYR A 78 -4.11 -9.12 5.79
CA TYR A 78 -3.40 -9.77 6.88
C TYR A 78 -3.69 -11.25 6.84
N ASP A 79 -2.63 -12.03 7.00
CA ASP A 79 -2.66 -13.47 7.08
C ASP A 79 -2.14 -13.88 8.46
N GLU A 80 -3.03 -14.45 9.27
CA GLU A 80 -2.77 -14.88 10.65
C GLU A 80 -1.90 -16.15 10.71
N GLU A 81 -1.93 -16.99 9.68
CA GLU A 81 -1.13 -18.23 9.66
C GLU A 81 0.34 -17.93 9.41
N THR A 82 0.63 -17.05 8.46
CA THR A 82 2.01 -16.68 8.12
C THR A 82 2.51 -15.44 8.85
N LEU A 83 1.64 -14.78 9.61
CA LEU A 83 1.85 -13.46 10.23
C LEU A 83 2.35 -12.42 9.21
N THR A 84 1.83 -12.49 7.98
CA THR A 84 2.20 -11.61 6.88
C THR A 84 1.14 -10.54 6.68
N ALA A 85 1.57 -9.28 6.66
CA ALA A 85 0.71 -8.14 6.44
C ALA A 85 1.13 -7.35 5.22
N LEU A 86 0.13 -6.80 4.54
CA LEU A 86 0.29 -5.84 3.47
C LEU A 86 -0.11 -4.46 3.97
N LEU A 87 0.87 -3.59 4.11
CA LEU A 87 0.69 -2.24 4.63
C LEU A 87 0.69 -1.22 3.49
N ARG A 88 -0.18 -0.20 3.58
CA ARG A 88 -0.16 0.99 2.75
C ARG A 88 0.24 2.19 3.59
N VAL A 89 1.15 3.00 3.06
CA VAL A 89 1.61 4.23 3.70
C VAL A 89 1.78 5.34 2.65
N PRO A 90 1.50 6.62 2.97
CA PRO A 90 1.85 7.73 2.10
C PRO A 90 3.34 7.76 1.82
N SER A 91 3.75 8.19 0.62
CA SER A 91 5.17 8.21 0.22
C SER A 91 6.08 8.96 1.22
N ARG A 92 5.55 10.03 1.84
CA ARG A 92 6.24 10.80 2.90
C ARG A 92 6.48 10.03 4.21
N GLY A 93 5.71 8.99 4.47
CA GLY A 93 5.71 8.21 5.70
C GLY A 93 6.45 6.89 5.62
N LEU A 94 6.87 6.47 4.41
CA LEU A 94 7.49 5.17 4.17
C LEU A 94 8.72 4.93 5.06
N VAL A 95 9.65 5.89 5.09
CA VAL A 95 10.89 5.77 5.85
C VAL A 95 10.60 5.68 7.35
N LYS A 96 9.65 6.49 7.85
CA LYS A 96 9.24 6.48 9.26
C LYS A 96 8.63 5.13 9.65
N LEU A 97 7.72 4.62 8.84
CA LEU A 97 7.13 3.31 9.10
C LEU A 97 8.21 2.22 9.11
N TRP A 98 9.05 2.15 8.09
CA TRP A 98 10.08 1.11 8.00
C TRP A 98 11.07 1.18 9.17
N SER A 99 11.63 2.35 9.48
CA SER A 99 12.58 2.47 10.59
C SER A 99 11.95 2.08 11.94
N SER A 100 10.67 2.43 12.16
CA SER A 100 9.96 2.05 13.39
C SER A 100 9.75 0.54 13.50
N LEU A 101 9.44 -0.14 12.40
CA LEU A 101 9.25 -1.59 12.38
C LEU A 101 10.58 -2.34 12.58
N THR A 102 11.65 -1.89 11.94
CA THR A 102 12.97 -2.53 12.05
C THR A 102 13.55 -2.42 13.47
N LEU A 103 13.31 -1.30 14.16
CA LEU A 103 13.81 -1.07 15.52
C LEU A 103 12.95 -1.71 16.61
N GLN A 104 11.73 -2.12 16.29
CA GLN A 104 10.85 -2.74 17.28
C GLN A 104 11.29 -4.18 17.56
N GLY A 105 11.82 -4.41 18.76
CA GLY A 105 12.31 -5.71 19.21
C GLY A 105 11.39 -6.49 20.14
N PHE A 106 10.31 -5.86 20.63
CA PHE A 106 9.44 -6.46 21.65
C PHE A 106 7.96 -6.21 21.39
N TYR A 107 7.15 -7.25 21.63
CA TYR A 107 5.70 -7.20 21.66
C TYR A 107 5.17 -7.97 22.87
N GLN A 108 4.39 -7.32 23.75
CA GLN A 108 3.85 -7.92 24.97
C GLN A 108 4.90 -8.68 25.82
N ASN A 109 6.08 -8.10 26.00
CA ASN A 109 7.21 -8.69 26.74
C ASN A 109 7.81 -9.96 26.10
N ARG A 110 7.56 -10.18 24.80
CA ARG A 110 8.15 -11.26 23.99
C ARG A 110 9.03 -10.67 22.90
N ALA A 111 10.12 -11.35 22.55
CA ALA A 111 10.97 -10.91 21.45
C ALA A 111 10.21 -11.03 20.12
N CYS A 112 10.25 -9.95 19.32
CA CYS A 112 9.66 -9.93 18.00
C CYS A 112 10.58 -9.23 17.00
N ALA A 113 10.47 -9.60 15.73
CA ALA A 113 11.16 -8.91 14.65
C ALA A 113 10.25 -8.75 13.43
N PHE A 114 10.20 -7.55 12.88
CA PHE A 114 9.58 -7.33 11.58
C PHE A 114 10.58 -7.58 10.45
N ARG A 115 10.23 -8.50 9.55
CA ARG A 115 10.95 -8.73 8.31
C ARG A 115 10.19 -8.10 7.16
N VAL A 116 10.77 -7.07 6.54
CA VAL A 116 10.23 -6.50 5.30
C VAL A 116 10.58 -7.44 4.15
N LEU A 117 9.56 -8.01 3.51
CA LEU A 117 9.73 -8.96 2.41
C LEU A 117 9.87 -8.23 1.07
N GLN A 118 9.02 -7.22 0.84
CA GLN A 118 8.97 -6.50 -0.42
C GLN A 118 8.36 -5.11 -0.23
N VAL A 119 8.83 -4.13 -1.00
CA VAL A 119 8.32 -2.76 -1.01
C VAL A 119 8.10 -2.33 -2.45
N SER A 120 6.95 -1.74 -2.75
CA SER A 120 6.64 -1.24 -4.09
C SER A 120 5.66 -0.07 -4.04
N PRO A 121 5.77 0.93 -4.93
CA PRO A 121 4.76 1.97 -5.10
C PRO A 121 3.46 1.47 -5.75
N PHE A 122 3.42 0.23 -6.26
CA PHE A 122 2.26 -0.38 -6.91
C PHE A 122 2.00 -1.80 -6.40
N LEU A 123 0.73 -2.12 -6.13
CA LEU A 123 0.30 -3.45 -5.71
C LEU A 123 0.61 -4.53 -6.76
N LEU A 124 0.44 -4.23 -8.06
CA LEU A 124 0.71 -5.18 -9.13
C LEU A 124 2.18 -5.63 -9.17
N ALA A 125 3.12 -4.71 -8.95
CA ALA A 125 4.53 -5.07 -8.85
C ALA A 125 4.85 -5.84 -7.56
N LEU A 126 3.96 -5.78 -6.56
CA LEU A 126 4.09 -6.47 -5.28
C LEU A 126 3.48 -7.89 -5.29
N THR A 127 2.59 -8.19 -6.26
CA THR A 127 2.02 -9.54 -6.42
C THR A 127 3.00 -10.49 -7.10
N GLY A 128 3.96 -9.97 -7.87
CA GLY A 128 5.10 -10.75 -8.36
C GLY A 128 6.10 -11.01 -7.24
N ASN A 129 6.65 -12.22 -7.18
CA ASN A 129 7.71 -12.55 -6.24
C ASN A 129 9.01 -11.85 -6.67
N SER A 130 9.28 -10.66 -6.13
CA SER A 130 10.54 -9.96 -6.40
C SER A 130 11.73 -10.61 -5.69
N ARG A 131 11.51 -11.57 -4.79
CA ARG A 131 12.55 -12.15 -3.94
C ARG A 131 13.06 -13.49 -4.44
N ASP A 132 12.16 -14.35 -4.94
CA ASP A 132 12.46 -15.64 -5.56
C ASP A 132 11.75 -15.71 -6.91
N LEU A 133 12.48 -15.44 -8.00
CA LEU A 133 11.92 -15.38 -9.36
C LEU A 133 11.59 -16.77 -9.93
N GLN A 134 12.07 -17.84 -9.29
CA GLN A 134 11.73 -19.24 -9.54
C GLN A 134 11.47 -19.93 -8.21
N LEU A 135 10.42 -20.75 -8.16
CA LEU A 135 10.17 -21.72 -7.11
C LEU A 135 10.45 -23.09 -7.76
N ASP A 136 11.57 -23.72 -7.41
CA ASP A 136 11.85 -25.14 -7.75
C ASP A 136 10.95 -26.07 -6.91
#